data_AF-A0A532C5X9-F1
#
_entry.id   AF-A0A532C5X9-F1
#
_cell.length_a   1.000
_cell.length_b   1.000
_cell.length_c   1.000
_cell.angle_alpha   90.00
_cell.angle_beta   90.00
_cell.angle_gamma   90.00
#
_symmetry.space_group_name_H-M   'P 1'
#
loop_
_entity.id
_entity.type
_entity.pdbx_description
1 polymer ?
#
loop_
_entity_poly.entity_id
_entity_poly.type
_entity_poly.pdbx_seq_one_letter_code
_entity_poly.pdbx_strand_id
1 'polypeptide(L)'
;MTHEELEESVPLYAAGALDRSERQALEAHLLSGCVSCHAALKEFQSVAALLPLALSPITPPPSLKATIMAERNPASIPAEAATHEPVKQSLEPGEWMNHLFPPVAPAQSSSLPWALGFATFLVVAVGGYVAWSVSTERSVTTSNIQQLEASLKETSTKFANLQREAGDQAKALAELRNELQQRTDETAETKEQLTQREAELEEIRVQLSQRGNTRTVETPQDELATLLRIPNAKTVSLAGSDMAKQAAGFLLYDSRTQKVWLYSVNLPESPAGTTYQLWAIHDKPVSIGTFNMDSGKAAHLLVKKAPSFVDAKTFAVSLEPSGGRPQPTGQIYLLSQS
;
A
#
# COMPACT_ATOMS: atom_id res chain seq x y z
N MET A 1 -11.46 18.04 -23.84
CA MET A 1 -10.56 17.01 -23.31
C MET A 1 -11.32 16.21 -22.29
N THR A 2 -11.22 14.89 -22.36
CA THR A 2 -11.78 13.99 -21.35
C THR A 2 -10.93 14.02 -20.08
N HIS A 3 -11.45 13.49 -18.98
CA HIS A 3 -10.68 13.34 -17.74
C HIS A 3 -9.44 12.46 -17.94
N GLU A 4 -9.57 11.37 -18.71
CA GLU A 4 -8.49 10.43 -19.02
C GLU A 4 -7.36 11.08 -19.84
N GLU A 5 -7.70 11.86 -20.88
CA GLU A 5 -6.71 12.63 -21.66
C GLU A 5 -5.96 13.65 -20.79
N LEU A 6 -6.64 14.26 -19.81
CA LEU A 6 -6.03 15.20 -18.88
C LEU A 6 -5.13 14.49 -17.87
N GLU A 7 -5.51 13.31 -17.40
CA GLU A 7 -4.69 12.48 -16.51
C GLU A 7 -3.39 12.04 -17.20
N GLU A 8 -3.45 11.62 -18.47
CA GLU A 8 -2.26 11.28 -19.27
C GLU A 8 -1.32 12.47 -19.50
N SER A 9 -1.84 13.71 -19.45
CA SER A 9 -1.05 14.94 -19.62
C SER A 9 -0.29 15.37 -18.36
N VAL A 10 -0.63 14.83 -17.18
CA VAL A 10 -0.05 15.20 -15.88
C VAL A 10 1.48 15.04 -15.81
N PRO A 11 2.11 13.96 -16.31
CA PRO A 11 3.56 13.82 -16.30
C PRO A 11 4.26 14.91 -17.13
N LEU A 12 3.68 15.27 -18.28
CA LEU A 12 4.19 16.34 -19.14
C LEU A 12 4.04 17.71 -18.48
N TYR A 13 2.97 17.93 -17.71
CA TYR A 13 2.82 19.11 -16.89
C TYR A 13 3.92 19.21 -15.83
N ALA A 14 4.17 18.11 -15.10
CA ALA A 14 5.18 18.06 -14.04
C ALA A 14 6.60 18.31 -14.57
N ALA A 15 6.92 17.84 -15.78
CA ALA A 15 8.18 18.09 -16.45
C ALA A 15 8.27 19.47 -17.14
N GLY A 16 7.20 20.27 -17.13
CA GLY A 16 7.15 21.57 -17.81
C GLY A 16 7.09 21.48 -19.33
N ALA A 17 6.72 20.33 -19.90
CA ALA A 17 6.77 20.03 -21.33
C ALA A 17 5.45 20.24 -22.10
N LEU A 18 4.35 20.57 -21.41
CA LEU A 18 3.06 20.85 -22.07
C LEU A 18 3.06 22.16 -22.86
N ASP A 19 2.27 22.18 -23.93
CA ASP A 19 1.97 23.40 -24.65
C ASP A 19 1.07 24.35 -23.83
N ARG A 20 0.92 25.59 -24.30
CA ARG A 20 0.18 26.63 -23.56
C ARG A 20 -1.32 26.29 -23.42
N SER A 21 -1.93 25.70 -24.45
CA SER A 21 -3.36 25.36 -24.47
C SER A 21 -3.68 24.17 -23.58
N GLU A 22 -2.88 23.11 -23.65
CA GLU A 22 -3.03 21.90 -22.84
C GLU A 22 -2.76 22.21 -21.37
N ARG A 23 -1.75 23.03 -21.08
CA ARG A 23 -1.48 23.51 -19.73
C ARG A 23 -2.70 24.22 -19.12
N GLN A 24 -3.32 25.12 -19.88
CA GLN A 24 -4.52 25.84 -19.41
C GLN A 24 -5.71 24.90 -19.18
N ALA A 25 -5.90 23.89 -20.04
CA ALA A 25 -6.95 22.90 -19.88
C ALA A 25 -6.76 22.06 -18.60
N LEU A 26 -5.52 21.63 -18.32
CA LEU A 26 -5.20 20.89 -17.11
C LEU A 26 -5.30 21.75 -15.85
N GLU A 27 -4.82 23.00 -15.88
CA GLU A 27 -4.95 23.94 -14.76
C GLU A 27 -6.41 24.21 -14.40
N ALA A 28 -7.28 24.42 -15.40
CA ALA A 28 -8.72 24.57 -15.18
C ALA A 28 -9.33 23.30 -14.56
N HIS A 29 -8.87 22.13 -14.98
CA HIS A 29 -9.31 20.86 -14.43
C HIS A 29 -8.84 20.66 -12.97
N LEU A 30 -7.60 21.02 -12.65
CA LEU A 30 -7.08 20.98 -11.27
C LEU A 30 -7.83 21.96 -10.36
N LEU A 31 -8.20 23.14 -10.87
CA LEU A 31 -9.03 24.10 -10.14
C LEU A 31 -10.45 23.59 -9.87
N SER A 32 -10.97 22.67 -10.69
CA SER A 32 -12.25 22.01 -10.43
C SER A 32 -12.23 21.06 -9.23
N GLY A 33 -11.04 20.72 -8.70
CA GLY A 33 -10.88 19.91 -7.48
C GLY A 33 -10.75 18.40 -7.71
N CYS A 34 -10.33 17.97 -8.90
CA CYS A 34 -10.17 16.54 -9.22
C CYS A 34 -9.06 15.88 -8.39
N VAL A 35 -9.44 15.00 -7.47
CA VAL A 35 -8.53 14.39 -6.49
C VAL A 35 -7.47 13.49 -7.15
N SER A 36 -7.85 12.70 -8.16
CA SER A 36 -6.90 11.79 -8.83
C SER A 36 -5.80 12.55 -9.56
N CYS A 37 -6.14 13.59 -10.33
CA CYS A 37 -5.16 14.41 -11.03
C CYS A 37 -4.25 15.20 -10.08
N HIS A 38 -4.77 15.66 -8.93
CA HIS A 38 -3.93 16.28 -7.88
C HIS A 38 -2.95 15.28 -7.26
N ALA A 39 -3.39 14.05 -7.00
CA ALA A 39 -2.55 12.99 -6.46
C ALA A 39 -1.44 12.60 -7.46
N ALA A 40 -1.81 12.34 -8.71
CA ALA A 40 -0.86 12.03 -9.79
C ALA A 40 0.15 13.17 -9.98
N LEU A 41 -0.31 14.42 -9.98
CA LEU A 41 0.57 15.58 -10.14
C LEU A 41 1.62 15.66 -9.04
N LYS A 42 1.24 15.44 -7.78
CA LYS A 42 2.17 15.43 -6.65
C LYS A 42 3.23 14.35 -6.78
N GLU A 43 2.83 13.16 -7.24
CA GLU A 43 3.74 12.04 -7.47
C GLU A 43 4.77 12.37 -8.57
N PHE A 44 4.29 12.82 -9.74
CA PHE A 44 5.19 13.17 -10.85
C PHE A 44 6.07 14.38 -10.56
N GLN A 45 5.60 15.38 -9.80
CA GLN A 45 6.42 16.50 -9.35
C GLN A 45 7.58 16.05 -8.46
N SER A 46 7.36 15.04 -7.61
CA SER A 46 8.42 14.50 -6.75
C SER A 46 9.54 13.84 -7.56
N VAL A 47 9.19 13.14 -8.65
CA VAL A 47 10.16 12.53 -9.58
C VAL A 47 10.83 13.60 -10.43
N ALA A 48 10.07 14.56 -10.95
CA ALA A 48 10.59 15.67 -11.76
C ALA A 48 11.63 16.51 -10.99
N ALA A 49 11.46 16.68 -9.68
CA ALA A 49 12.41 17.39 -8.82
C ALA A 49 13.80 16.71 -8.75
N LEU A 50 13.90 15.41 -9.08
CA LEU A 50 15.17 14.68 -9.12
C LEU A 50 15.90 14.82 -10.46
N LEU A 51 15.20 15.19 -11.54
CA LEU A 51 15.79 15.30 -12.87
C LEU A 51 17.01 16.25 -12.92
N PRO A 52 16.99 17.44 -12.28
CA PRO A 52 18.16 18.32 -12.28
C PRO A 52 19.42 17.70 -11.66
N LEU A 53 19.27 16.73 -10.75
CA LEU A 53 20.41 16.06 -10.10
C LEU A 53 21.12 15.08 -11.03
N ALA A 54 20.46 14.62 -12.09
CA ALA A 54 21.05 13.76 -13.12
C ALA A 54 21.80 14.56 -14.21
N LEU A 55 21.65 15.89 -14.24
CA LEU A 55 22.32 16.74 -15.21
C LEU A 55 23.77 17.02 -14.79
N SER A 56 24.65 17.11 -15.78
CA SER A 56 26.03 17.54 -15.52
C SER A 56 26.04 19.02 -15.11
N PRO A 57 26.61 19.38 -13.94
CA PRO A 57 26.64 20.76 -13.48
C PRO A 57 27.54 21.59 -14.40
N ILE A 58 27.02 22.72 -14.86
CA ILE A 58 27.77 23.72 -15.62
C ILE A 58 28.22 24.80 -14.63
N THR A 59 29.51 25.09 -14.58
CA THR A 59 30.04 26.13 -13.70
C THR A 59 29.48 27.50 -14.12
N PRO A 60 28.70 28.18 -13.27
CA PRO A 60 28.16 29.50 -13.62
C PRO A 60 29.27 30.56 -13.63
N PRO A 61 29.08 31.68 -14.34
CA PRO A 61 30.00 32.82 -14.27
C PRO A 61 30.19 33.28 -12.81
N PRO A 62 31.42 33.62 -12.39
CA PRO A 62 31.72 33.93 -10.98
C PRO A 62 30.99 35.19 -10.47
N SER A 63 30.59 36.09 -11.36
CA SER A 63 29.81 37.29 -11.04
C SER A 63 28.33 37.00 -10.73
N LEU A 64 27.77 35.90 -11.22
CA LEU A 64 26.33 35.60 -11.13
C LEU A 64 25.84 35.53 -9.67
N LYS A 65 26.63 34.90 -8.80
CA LYS A 65 26.32 34.82 -7.37
C LYS A 65 26.28 36.21 -6.73
N ALA A 66 27.24 37.07 -7.05
CA ALA A 66 27.29 38.43 -6.54
C ALA A 66 26.10 39.25 -7.03
N THR A 67 25.73 39.14 -8.32
CA THR A 67 24.55 39.79 -8.90
C THR A 67 23.25 39.36 -8.21
N ILE A 68 23.02 38.05 -8.05
CA ILE A 68 21.81 37.52 -7.39
C ILE A 68 21.75 37.96 -5.93
N MET A 69 22.89 37.97 -5.23
CA MET A 69 22.93 38.41 -3.82
C MET A 69 22.77 39.92 -3.65
N ALA A 70 23.22 40.71 -4.63
CA ALA A 70 23.00 42.16 -4.68
C ALA A 70 21.52 42.49 -4.95
N GLU A 71 20.85 41.75 -5.83
CA GLU A 71 19.41 41.94 -6.12
C GLU A 71 18.53 41.67 -4.88
N ARG A 72 18.98 40.77 -4.01
CA ARG A 72 18.30 40.45 -2.74
C ARG A 72 18.55 41.49 -1.64
N ASN A 73 19.58 42.34 -1.78
CA ASN A 73 20.01 43.29 -0.77
C ASN A 73 20.23 44.68 -1.42
N PRO A 74 19.18 45.53 -1.53
CA PRO A 74 19.29 46.83 -2.20
C PRO A 74 20.09 47.81 -1.34
N ALA A 75 21.42 47.71 -1.39
CA ALA A 75 22.34 48.71 -0.88
C ALA A 75 23.62 48.74 -1.73
N SER A 76 23.68 49.80 -2.57
CA SER A 76 24.86 50.45 -3.16
C SER A 76 25.78 49.66 -4.11
N ILE A 77 25.65 49.98 -5.40
CA ILE A 77 26.68 49.82 -6.44
C ILE A 77 27.65 51.01 -6.37
N PRO A 78 28.97 50.76 -6.39
CA PRO A 78 29.90 51.51 -7.27
C PRO A 78 30.53 50.51 -8.27
N ALA A 79 30.31 50.57 -9.58
CA ALA A 79 30.84 51.51 -10.58
C ALA A 79 32.38 51.60 -10.60
N GLU A 80 33.05 50.60 -11.19
CA GLU A 80 34.48 50.63 -11.55
C GLU A 80 34.66 49.81 -12.85
N ALA A 81 34.49 50.45 -14.01
CA ALA A 81 35.55 50.89 -14.92
C ALA A 81 36.29 49.76 -15.66
N ALA A 82 35.80 49.47 -16.87
CA ALA A 82 36.52 48.72 -17.89
C ALA A 82 37.77 49.49 -18.33
N THR A 83 38.93 48.85 -18.34
CA THR A 83 40.16 49.42 -18.90
C THR A 83 40.43 48.77 -20.26
N HIS A 84 40.34 49.56 -21.32
CA HIS A 84 40.80 49.21 -22.66
C HIS A 84 42.32 49.43 -22.73
N GLU A 85 43.08 48.42 -23.14
CA GLU A 85 44.48 48.59 -23.58
C GLU A 85 44.55 49.06 -25.05
N PRO A 86 45.40 50.03 -25.40
CA PRO A 86 45.56 50.53 -26.76
C PRO A 86 46.56 49.68 -27.58
N VAL A 87 46.10 49.16 -28.72
CA VAL A 87 46.94 48.53 -29.74
C VAL A 87 47.81 49.59 -30.43
N LYS A 88 49.14 49.48 -30.32
CA LYS A 88 50.09 50.30 -31.08
C LYS A 88 50.09 49.88 -32.55
N GLN A 89 49.78 50.83 -33.43
CA GLN A 89 49.93 50.70 -34.89
C GLN A 89 51.41 50.92 -35.25
N SER A 90 52.09 49.86 -35.72
CA SER A 90 53.43 49.96 -36.32
C SER A 90 53.29 50.12 -37.83
N LEU A 91 53.85 51.21 -38.37
CA LEU A 91 53.93 51.52 -39.80
C LEU A 91 55.26 51.01 -40.36
N GLU A 92 55.46 49.68 -40.37
CA GLU A 92 56.51 49.05 -41.15
C GLU A 92 55.89 48.41 -42.42
N PRO A 93 56.51 48.54 -43.60
CA PRO A 93 56.01 47.89 -44.81
C PRO A 93 56.15 46.37 -44.64
N GLY A 94 55.02 45.67 -44.51
CA GLY A 94 54.98 44.22 -44.34
C GLY A 94 55.53 43.45 -45.54
N GLU A 95 55.92 42.19 -45.31
CA GLU A 95 56.58 41.23 -46.23
C GLU A 95 55.94 41.06 -47.62
N TRP A 96 54.74 41.58 -47.82
CA TRP A 96 54.08 41.63 -49.13
C TRP A 96 54.83 42.54 -50.13
N MET A 97 55.71 43.45 -49.74
CA MET A 97 56.50 44.20 -50.74
C MET A 97 57.64 43.40 -51.38
N ASN A 98 57.99 42.21 -50.87
CA ASN A 98 59.07 41.38 -51.41
C ASN A 98 58.68 40.55 -52.65
N HIS A 99 57.42 40.57 -53.06
CA HIS A 99 56.98 39.85 -54.26
C HIS A 99 56.92 40.71 -55.53
N LEU A 100 57.21 42.01 -55.45
CA LEU A 100 57.11 42.91 -56.61
C LEU A 100 58.41 43.07 -57.40
N PHE A 101 59.58 42.69 -56.86
CA PHE A 101 60.87 42.79 -57.55
C PHE A 101 61.86 41.67 -57.13
N PRO A 102 61.84 40.50 -57.78
CA PRO A 102 62.87 39.48 -57.56
C PRO A 102 64.22 39.93 -58.17
N PRO A 103 65.37 39.69 -57.49
CA PRO A 103 66.69 39.95 -58.07
C PRO A 103 66.97 38.96 -59.22
N VAL A 104 67.30 39.50 -60.39
CA VAL A 104 67.61 38.73 -61.60
C VAL A 104 69.02 38.14 -61.47
N ALA A 105 69.13 36.83 -61.26
CA ALA A 105 70.40 36.10 -61.29
C ALA A 105 70.67 35.54 -62.70
N PRO A 106 71.95 35.51 -63.17
CA PRO A 106 72.28 34.99 -64.49
C PRO A 106 72.13 33.47 -64.57
N ALA A 107 71.52 33.01 -65.65
CA ALA A 107 71.37 31.59 -65.99
C ALA A 107 72.73 30.96 -66.29
N GLN A 108 73.14 29.98 -65.47
CA GLN A 108 74.17 29.01 -65.80
C GLN A 108 73.52 27.65 -66.05
N SER A 109 73.55 27.22 -67.30
CA SER A 109 73.08 25.91 -67.74
C SER A 109 74.21 24.88 -67.60
N SER A 110 74.14 24.05 -66.57
CA SER A 110 74.87 22.79 -66.50
C SER A 110 73.95 21.63 -66.86
N SER A 111 74.42 20.81 -67.78
CA SER A 111 73.74 19.71 -68.44
C SER A 111 73.66 18.42 -67.60
N LEU A 112 72.48 17.77 -67.65
CA LEU A 112 72.17 16.33 -67.40
C LEU A 112 72.36 15.78 -65.95
N PRO A 113 71.76 14.63 -65.56
CA PRO A 113 70.42 14.09 -65.81
C PRO A 113 69.72 13.59 -64.51
N TRP A 114 70.04 14.13 -63.32
CA TRP A 114 69.53 13.58 -62.04
C TRP A 114 68.16 14.11 -61.60
N ALA A 115 67.72 15.25 -62.16
CA ALA A 115 66.44 15.87 -61.80
C ALA A 115 65.22 15.01 -62.19
N LEU A 116 65.30 14.25 -63.29
CA LEU A 116 64.25 13.29 -63.68
C LEU A 116 64.20 12.09 -62.73
N GLY A 117 65.34 11.63 -62.22
CA GLY A 117 65.42 10.55 -61.23
C GLY A 117 64.79 10.94 -59.87
N PHE A 118 65.09 12.14 -59.36
CA PHE A 118 64.48 12.63 -58.12
C PHE A 118 63.00 12.96 -58.27
N ALA A 119 62.58 13.52 -59.41
CA ALA A 119 61.16 13.79 -59.67
C ALA A 119 60.34 12.50 -59.76
N THR A 120 60.85 11.46 -60.45
CA THR A 120 60.18 10.15 -60.51
C THR A 120 60.18 9.45 -59.16
N PHE A 121 61.28 9.50 -58.41
CA PHE A 121 61.33 8.96 -57.04
C PHE A 121 60.36 9.67 -56.09
N LEU A 122 60.23 11.01 -56.17
CA LEU A 122 59.25 11.77 -55.40
C LEU A 122 57.81 11.40 -55.75
N VAL A 123 57.48 11.24 -57.05
CA VAL A 123 56.14 10.84 -57.47
C VAL A 123 55.81 9.42 -56.99
N VAL A 124 56.76 8.49 -57.05
CA VAL A 124 56.57 7.12 -56.53
C VAL A 124 56.48 7.11 -55.01
N ALA A 125 57.30 7.90 -54.31
CA ALA A 125 57.27 8.00 -52.85
C ALA A 125 55.99 8.66 -52.34
N VAL A 126 55.54 9.75 -52.97
CA VAL A 126 54.27 10.42 -52.65
C VAL A 126 53.09 9.52 -53.03
N GLY A 127 53.11 8.88 -54.20
CA GLY A 127 52.07 7.94 -54.61
C GLY A 127 52.00 6.72 -53.68
N GLY A 128 53.14 6.20 -53.24
CA GLY A 128 53.24 5.14 -52.23
C GLY A 128 52.74 5.58 -50.87
N TYR A 129 53.09 6.79 -50.42
CA TYR A 129 52.62 7.37 -49.15
C TYR A 129 51.10 7.62 -49.18
N VAL A 130 50.56 8.17 -50.26
CA VAL A 130 49.11 8.38 -50.45
C VAL A 130 48.38 7.04 -50.56
N ALA A 131 48.93 6.05 -51.28
CA ALA A 131 48.36 4.71 -51.31
C ALA A 131 48.39 4.04 -49.93
N TRP A 132 49.46 4.26 -49.16
CA TRP A 132 49.59 3.77 -47.79
C TRP A 132 48.64 4.49 -46.82
N SER A 133 48.47 5.81 -46.93
CA SER A 133 47.52 6.58 -46.12
C SER A 133 46.07 6.19 -46.43
N VAL A 134 45.71 6.04 -47.70
CA VAL A 134 44.36 5.60 -48.11
C VAL A 134 44.09 4.15 -47.71
N SER A 135 45.09 3.27 -47.77
CA SER A 135 44.91 1.87 -47.35
C SER A 135 44.77 1.70 -45.84
N THR A 136 45.45 2.54 -45.04
CA THR A 136 45.31 2.55 -43.57
C THR A 136 43.99 3.16 -43.10
N GLU A 137 43.46 4.18 -43.79
CA GLU A 137 42.10 4.67 -43.52
C GLU A 137 41.02 3.64 -43.85
N ARG A 138 41.21 2.87 -44.93
CA ARG A 138 40.26 1.83 -45.33
C ARG A 138 40.19 0.68 -44.34
N SER A 139 41.32 0.22 -43.78
CA SER A 139 41.31 -0.87 -42.79
C SER A 139 40.59 -0.46 -41.50
N VAL A 140 40.83 0.76 -41.02
CA VAL A 140 40.14 1.32 -39.84
C VAL A 140 38.64 1.51 -40.11
N THR A 141 38.27 1.97 -41.31
CA THR A 141 36.86 2.12 -41.69
C THR A 141 36.15 0.77 -41.75
N THR A 142 36.80 -0.28 -42.28
CA THR A 142 36.21 -1.63 -42.32
C THR A 142 36.02 -2.24 -40.93
N SER A 143 36.97 -2.04 -39.99
CA SER A 143 36.81 -2.51 -38.61
C SER A 143 35.69 -1.77 -37.89
N ASN A 144 35.55 -0.46 -38.12
CA ASN A 144 34.46 0.33 -37.53
C ASN A 144 33.09 -0.14 -38.04
N ILE A 145 32.96 -0.43 -39.35
CA ILE A 145 31.73 -0.99 -39.94
C ILE A 145 31.41 -2.36 -39.33
N GLN A 146 32.40 -3.26 -39.21
CA GLN A 146 32.20 -4.57 -38.60
C GLN A 146 31.78 -4.47 -37.12
N GLN A 147 32.35 -3.54 -36.35
CA GLN A 147 31.97 -3.28 -34.97
C GLN A 147 30.55 -2.71 -34.89
N LEU A 148 30.18 -1.81 -35.80
CA LEU A 148 28.83 -1.25 -35.88
C LEU A 148 27.80 -2.36 -36.18
N GLU A 149 28.08 -3.22 -37.15
CA GLU A 149 27.23 -4.38 -37.46
C GLU A 149 27.11 -5.36 -36.28
N ALA A 150 28.20 -5.60 -35.55
CA ALA A 150 28.19 -6.43 -34.36
C ALA A 150 27.31 -5.81 -33.25
N SER A 151 27.44 -4.50 -33.03
CA SER A 151 26.59 -3.76 -32.06
C SER A 151 25.12 -3.71 -32.49
N LEU A 152 24.83 -3.61 -33.79
CA LEU A 152 23.47 -3.69 -34.33
C LEU A 152 22.87 -5.10 -34.16
N LYS A 153 23.67 -6.15 -34.37
CA LYS A 153 23.25 -7.52 -34.07
C LYS A 153 22.98 -7.72 -32.58
N GLU A 154 23.86 -7.20 -31.72
CA GLU A 154 23.69 -7.29 -30.27
C GLU A 154 22.45 -6.53 -29.77
N THR A 155 22.23 -5.32 -30.26
CA THR A 155 21.02 -4.54 -29.91
C THR A 155 19.77 -5.22 -30.43
N SER A 156 19.78 -5.73 -31.66
CA SER A 156 18.66 -6.50 -32.24
C SER A 156 18.30 -7.73 -31.40
N THR A 157 19.30 -8.51 -30.94
CA THR A 157 19.03 -9.66 -30.08
C THR A 157 18.52 -9.26 -28.71
N LYS A 158 19.04 -8.17 -28.12
CA LYS A 158 18.51 -7.59 -26.88
C LYS A 158 17.05 -7.18 -27.03
N PHE A 159 16.70 -6.47 -28.11
CA PHE A 159 15.31 -6.11 -28.39
C PHE A 159 14.42 -7.33 -28.57
N ALA A 160 14.86 -8.35 -29.31
CA ALA A 160 14.10 -9.59 -29.47
C ALA A 160 13.88 -10.33 -28.14
N ASN A 161 14.85 -10.30 -27.24
CA ASN A 161 14.73 -10.90 -25.91
C ASN A 161 13.77 -10.10 -25.01
N LEU A 162 13.90 -8.76 -24.97
CA LEU A 162 12.97 -7.90 -24.24
C LEU A 162 11.54 -8.04 -24.75
N GLN A 163 11.36 -8.17 -26.07
CA GLN A 163 10.05 -8.38 -26.67
C GLN A 163 9.44 -9.74 -26.28
N ARG A 164 10.28 -10.79 -26.14
CA ARG A 164 9.82 -12.09 -25.59
C ARG A 164 9.42 -11.95 -24.13
N GLU A 165 10.24 -11.31 -23.32
CA GLU A 165 9.96 -11.10 -21.89
C GLU A 165 8.67 -10.30 -21.67
N ALA A 166 8.47 -9.21 -22.42
CA ALA A 166 7.23 -8.45 -22.41
C ALA A 166 6.02 -9.30 -22.83
N GLY A 167 6.18 -10.17 -23.83
CA GLY A 167 5.15 -11.12 -24.25
C GLY A 167 4.81 -12.16 -23.19
N ASP A 168 5.80 -12.65 -22.45
CA ASP A 168 5.60 -13.61 -21.37
C ASP A 168 4.98 -12.96 -20.13
N GLN A 169 5.36 -11.71 -19.81
CA GLN A 169 4.69 -10.90 -18.79
C GLN A 169 3.21 -10.64 -19.16
N ALA A 170 2.91 -10.34 -20.42
CA ALA A 170 1.54 -10.16 -20.88
C ALA A 170 0.69 -11.43 -20.71
N LYS A 171 1.26 -12.62 -20.98
CA LYS A 171 0.59 -13.91 -20.71
C LYS A 171 0.39 -14.14 -19.22
N ALA A 172 1.39 -13.87 -18.39
CA ALA A 172 1.28 -14.01 -16.95
C ALA A 172 0.20 -13.09 -16.35
N LEU A 173 0.10 -11.85 -16.85
CA LEU A 173 -0.98 -10.93 -16.46
C LEU A 173 -2.36 -11.42 -16.92
N ALA A 174 -2.47 -12.00 -18.11
CA ALA A 174 -3.71 -12.60 -18.59
C ALA A 174 -4.15 -13.79 -17.73
N GLU A 175 -3.20 -14.64 -17.33
CA GLU A 175 -3.46 -15.78 -16.45
C GLU A 175 -3.93 -15.32 -15.06
N LEU A 176 -3.21 -14.36 -14.45
CA LEU A 176 -3.58 -13.80 -13.16
C LEU A 176 -4.96 -13.13 -13.21
N ARG A 177 -5.29 -12.45 -14.31
CA ARG A 177 -6.62 -11.86 -14.52
C ARG A 177 -7.71 -12.94 -14.58
N ASN A 178 -7.45 -14.06 -15.27
CA ASN A 178 -8.38 -15.18 -15.33
C ASN A 178 -8.58 -15.81 -13.94
N GLU A 179 -7.52 -15.98 -13.15
CA GLU A 179 -7.60 -16.49 -11.79
C GLU A 179 -8.42 -15.56 -10.88
N LEU A 180 -8.19 -14.24 -10.95
CA LEU A 180 -8.97 -13.26 -10.19
C LEU A 180 -10.45 -13.26 -10.60
N GLN A 181 -10.74 -13.41 -11.90
CA GLN A 181 -12.11 -13.52 -12.38
C GLN A 181 -12.79 -14.79 -11.82
N GLN A 182 -12.10 -15.93 -11.88
CA GLN A 182 -12.61 -17.19 -11.32
C GLN A 182 -12.89 -17.07 -9.81
N ARG A 183 -11.95 -16.50 -9.04
CA ARG A 183 -12.15 -16.25 -7.60
C ARG A 183 -13.35 -15.37 -7.33
N THR A 184 -13.55 -14.35 -8.16
CA THR A 184 -14.70 -13.44 -8.04
C THR A 184 -16.00 -14.20 -8.29
N ASP A 185 -16.05 -15.04 -9.32
CA ASP A 185 -17.21 -15.86 -9.63
C ASP A 185 -17.49 -16.90 -8.51
N GLU A 186 -16.46 -17.55 -7.96
CA GLU A 186 -16.55 -18.43 -6.77
C GLU A 186 -17.13 -17.67 -5.56
N THR A 187 -16.71 -16.42 -5.33
CA THR A 187 -17.26 -15.61 -4.22
C THR A 187 -18.70 -15.18 -4.48
N ALA A 188 -19.09 -14.94 -5.73
CA ALA A 188 -20.46 -14.62 -6.08
C ALA A 188 -21.38 -15.83 -5.87
N GLU A 189 -20.95 -17.02 -6.30
CA GLU A 189 -21.69 -18.27 -6.12
C GLU A 189 -21.85 -18.62 -4.64
N THR A 190 -20.77 -18.56 -3.85
CA THR A 190 -20.85 -18.84 -2.40
C THR A 190 -21.73 -17.84 -1.66
N LYS A 191 -21.72 -16.56 -2.07
CA LYS A 191 -22.64 -15.56 -1.54
C LYS A 191 -24.09 -15.86 -1.89
N GLU A 192 -24.37 -16.26 -3.12
CA GLU A 192 -25.72 -16.67 -3.54
C GLU A 192 -26.20 -17.88 -2.72
N GLN A 193 -25.35 -18.90 -2.56
CA GLN A 193 -25.64 -20.06 -1.70
C GLN A 193 -25.92 -19.65 -0.24
N LEU A 194 -25.14 -18.72 0.32
CA LEU A 194 -25.39 -18.19 1.67
C LEU A 194 -26.75 -17.48 1.75
N THR A 195 -27.06 -16.61 0.78
CA THR A 195 -28.36 -15.91 0.76
C THR A 195 -29.53 -16.89 0.62
N GLN A 196 -29.37 -17.96 -0.16
CA GLN A 196 -30.37 -19.01 -0.30
C GLN A 196 -30.55 -19.78 1.01
N ARG A 197 -29.46 -20.12 1.71
CA ARG A 197 -29.51 -20.77 3.02
C ARG A 197 -30.10 -19.88 4.11
N GLU A 198 -29.81 -18.60 4.10
CA GLU A 198 -30.43 -17.62 4.99
C GLU A 198 -31.93 -17.52 4.75
N ALA A 199 -32.39 -17.51 3.48
CA ALA A 199 -33.80 -17.55 3.15
C ALA A 199 -34.48 -18.87 3.59
N GLU A 200 -33.82 -20.02 3.39
CA GLU A 200 -34.29 -21.33 3.88
C GLU A 200 -34.42 -21.34 5.41
N LEU A 201 -33.43 -20.79 6.13
CA LEU A 201 -33.47 -20.67 7.58
C LEU A 201 -34.58 -19.74 8.06
N GLU A 202 -34.81 -18.62 7.37
CA GLU A 202 -35.89 -17.69 7.72
C GLU A 202 -37.26 -18.31 7.43
N GLU A 203 -37.41 -19.09 6.35
CA GLU A 203 -38.63 -19.85 6.09
C GLU A 203 -38.89 -20.88 7.20
N ILE A 204 -37.88 -21.68 7.57
CA ILE A 204 -37.99 -22.64 8.68
C ILE A 204 -38.32 -21.91 9.98
N ARG A 205 -37.71 -20.75 10.23
CA ARG A 205 -37.99 -19.92 11.41
C ARG A 205 -39.43 -19.45 11.44
N VAL A 206 -39.98 -18.98 10.32
CA VAL A 206 -41.37 -18.55 10.21
C VAL A 206 -42.33 -19.74 10.39
N GLN A 207 -42.02 -20.90 9.83
CA GLN A 207 -42.81 -22.12 10.08
C GLN A 207 -42.78 -22.52 11.56
N LEU A 208 -41.61 -22.46 12.20
CA LEU A 208 -41.45 -22.71 13.62
C LEU A 208 -42.14 -21.65 14.48
N SER A 209 -42.18 -20.38 14.09
CA SER A 209 -42.91 -19.33 14.81
C SER A 209 -44.42 -19.46 14.65
N GLN A 210 -44.91 -19.89 13.48
CA GLN A 210 -46.32 -20.20 13.30
C GLN A 210 -46.74 -21.42 14.13
N ARG A 211 -45.92 -22.47 14.16
CA ARG A 211 -46.11 -23.64 15.06
C ARG A 211 -45.89 -23.29 16.53
N GLY A 212 -45.05 -22.29 16.78
CA GLY A 212 -44.62 -21.75 18.06
C GLY A 212 -45.41 -20.54 18.53
N ASN A 213 -46.50 -20.12 17.88
CA ASN A 213 -47.47 -19.18 18.45
C ASN A 213 -48.17 -19.75 19.71
N THR A 214 -47.79 -20.95 20.11
CA THR A 214 -48.06 -21.54 21.44
C THR A 214 -46.91 -21.40 22.45
N ARG A 215 -45.73 -20.82 22.12
CA ARG A 215 -44.60 -20.55 23.03
C ARG A 215 -43.49 -19.68 22.38
N THR A 216 -43.41 -18.40 22.77
CA THR A 216 -42.34 -17.44 22.49
C THR A 216 -40.97 -17.94 22.97
N VAL A 217 -39.93 -17.84 22.13
CA VAL A 217 -38.52 -18.07 22.50
C VAL A 217 -37.86 -16.70 22.67
N GLU A 218 -37.70 -16.27 23.92
CA GLU A 218 -36.91 -15.09 24.30
C GLU A 218 -35.43 -15.51 24.35
N THR A 219 -34.51 -14.69 23.81
CA THR A 219 -33.07 -15.00 23.92
C THR A 219 -32.59 -14.71 25.36
N PRO A 220 -31.58 -15.44 25.89
CA PRO A 220 -31.08 -15.20 27.25
C PRO A 220 -30.56 -13.77 27.49
N GLN A 221 -30.11 -13.08 26.44
CA GLN A 221 -29.65 -11.68 26.50
C GLN A 221 -30.82 -10.69 26.55
N ASP A 222 -31.89 -10.92 25.78
CA ASP A 222 -33.09 -10.09 25.80
C ASP A 222 -33.85 -10.23 27.13
N GLU A 223 -33.86 -11.44 27.72
CA GLU A 223 -34.45 -11.67 29.04
C GLU A 223 -33.69 -10.92 30.15
N LEU A 224 -32.35 -10.91 30.13
CA LEU A 224 -31.54 -10.13 31.08
C LEU A 224 -31.83 -8.62 30.96
N ALA A 225 -31.84 -8.10 29.74
CA ALA A 225 -32.15 -6.69 29.49
C ALA A 225 -33.56 -6.32 29.99
N THR A 226 -34.51 -7.25 29.89
CA THR A 226 -35.88 -7.09 30.41
C THR A 226 -35.91 -7.08 31.94
N LEU A 227 -35.13 -7.95 32.60
CA LEU A 227 -35.07 -8.04 34.06
C LEU A 227 -34.34 -6.86 34.71
N LEU A 228 -33.27 -6.34 34.10
CA LEU A 228 -32.56 -5.15 34.60
C LEU A 228 -33.41 -3.87 34.53
N ARG A 229 -34.45 -3.86 33.68
CA ARG A 229 -35.42 -2.74 33.59
C ARG A 229 -36.51 -2.80 34.65
N ILE A 230 -36.58 -3.86 35.46
CA ILE A 230 -37.57 -3.98 36.53
C ILE A 230 -37.12 -3.10 37.71
N PRO A 231 -37.85 -2.02 38.04
CA PRO A 231 -37.40 -1.03 39.03
C PRO A 231 -37.25 -1.57 40.47
N ASN A 232 -37.73 -2.79 40.75
CA ASN A 232 -37.71 -3.42 42.09
C ASN A 232 -37.14 -4.85 42.07
N ALA A 233 -36.26 -5.20 41.13
CA ALA A 233 -35.62 -6.52 41.14
C ALA A 233 -34.70 -6.64 42.38
N LYS A 234 -34.89 -7.70 43.18
CA LYS A 234 -33.95 -8.02 44.27
C LYS A 234 -32.75 -8.74 43.70
N THR A 235 -31.54 -8.29 44.03
CA THR A 235 -30.29 -8.91 43.61
C THR A 235 -29.61 -9.60 44.78
N VAL A 236 -29.17 -10.85 44.59
CA VAL A 236 -28.32 -11.58 45.55
C VAL A 236 -27.02 -11.96 44.88
N SER A 237 -25.89 -11.58 45.48
CA SER A 237 -24.56 -11.92 44.97
C SER A 237 -24.14 -13.32 45.43
N LEU A 238 -23.57 -14.11 44.52
CA LEU A 238 -23.01 -15.42 44.77
C LEU A 238 -21.50 -15.41 44.52
N ALA A 239 -20.73 -15.98 45.43
CA ALA A 239 -19.29 -16.11 45.31
C ALA A 239 -18.85 -17.58 45.28
N GLY A 240 -17.75 -17.81 44.58
CA GLY A 240 -17.06 -19.08 44.49
C GLY A 240 -16.67 -19.64 45.85
N SER A 241 -16.88 -20.95 46.04
CA SER A 241 -16.32 -21.71 47.15
C SER A 241 -14.86 -22.09 46.88
N ASP A 242 -14.23 -22.84 47.79
CA ASP A 242 -12.90 -23.42 47.56
C ASP A 242 -12.81 -24.29 46.29
N MET A 243 -13.94 -24.88 45.87
CA MET A 243 -14.02 -25.70 44.67
C MET A 243 -13.98 -24.89 43.37
N ALA A 244 -14.33 -23.59 43.44
CA ALA A 244 -14.34 -22.71 42.28
C ALA A 244 -14.10 -21.26 42.70
N LYS A 245 -12.90 -20.96 43.20
CA LYS A 245 -12.54 -19.64 43.77
C LYS A 245 -12.74 -18.46 42.83
N GLN A 246 -12.69 -18.70 41.52
CA GLN A 246 -12.87 -17.69 40.48
C GLN A 246 -14.31 -17.59 39.96
N ALA A 247 -15.18 -18.50 40.39
CA ALA A 247 -16.58 -18.48 40.01
C ALA A 247 -17.31 -17.35 40.73
N ALA A 248 -18.22 -16.71 40.02
CA ALA A 248 -19.07 -15.67 40.56
C ALA A 248 -20.45 -15.77 39.90
N GLY A 249 -21.46 -15.24 40.58
CA GLY A 249 -22.79 -15.17 40.02
C GLY A 249 -23.66 -14.16 40.72
N PHE A 250 -24.81 -13.89 40.12
CA PHE A 250 -25.85 -13.09 40.76
C PHE A 250 -27.22 -13.67 40.44
N LEU A 251 -28.11 -13.55 41.41
CA LEU A 251 -29.52 -13.89 41.29
C LEU A 251 -30.32 -12.60 41.19
N LEU A 252 -31.16 -12.49 40.17
CA LEU A 252 -32.17 -11.45 40.02
C LEU A 252 -33.54 -12.06 40.29
N TYR A 253 -34.30 -11.45 41.20
CA TYR A 253 -35.64 -11.90 41.54
C TYR A 253 -36.68 -10.80 41.31
N ASP A 254 -37.71 -11.13 40.54
CA ASP A 254 -38.91 -10.31 40.40
C ASP A 254 -39.98 -10.78 41.38
N SER A 255 -40.29 -9.94 42.37
CA SER A 255 -41.31 -10.22 43.39
C SER A 255 -42.74 -10.29 42.82
N ARG A 256 -43.00 -9.69 41.65
CA ARG A 256 -44.32 -9.67 41.03
C ARG A 256 -44.59 -10.93 40.22
N THR A 257 -43.63 -11.35 39.39
CA THR A 257 -43.78 -12.54 38.54
C THR A 257 -43.21 -13.81 39.17
N GLN A 258 -42.56 -13.70 40.33
CA GLN A 258 -41.84 -14.78 41.02
C GLN A 258 -40.80 -15.47 40.13
N LYS A 259 -40.26 -14.73 39.14
CA LYS A 259 -39.18 -15.19 38.27
C LYS A 259 -37.84 -14.96 38.97
N VAL A 260 -37.01 -15.99 38.95
CA VAL A 260 -35.60 -15.92 39.38
C VAL A 260 -34.73 -16.13 38.17
N TRP A 261 -33.72 -15.30 38.02
CA TRP A 261 -32.71 -15.43 37.00
C TRP A 261 -31.34 -15.53 37.63
N LEU A 262 -30.64 -16.62 37.37
CA LEU A 262 -29.27 -16.82 37.79
C LEU A 262 -28.35 -16.52 36.60
N TYR A 263 -27.38 -15.66 36.84
CA TYR A 263 -26.19 -15.52 36.02
C TYR A 263 -25.01 -16.11 36.76
N SER A 264 -24.22 -16.92 36.09
CA SER A 264 -22.97 -17.42 36.65
C SER A 264 -21.86 -17.44 35.61
N VAL A 265 -20.64 -17.12 36.06
CA VAL A 265 -19.44 -17.04 35.24
C VAL A 265 -18.29 -17.80 35.91
N ASN A 266 -17.34 -18.26 35.11
CA ASN A 266 -16.13 -18.97 35.55
C ASN A 266 -16.41 -20.21 36.41
N LEU A 267 -17.58 -20.82 36.24
CA LEU A 267 -17.87 -22.15 36.76
C LEU A 267 -17.24 -23.20 35.83
N PRO A 268 -16.69 -24.30 36.37
CA PRO A 268 -16.20 -25.40 35.55
C PRO A 268 -17.30 -26.02 34.69
N GLU A 269 -16.93 -26.49 33.50
CA GLU A 269 -17.82 -27.24 32.61
C GLU A 269 -18.42 -28.45 33.34
N SER A 270 -19.71 -28.69 33.14
CA SER A 270 -20.43 -29.79 33.79
C SER A 270 -19.98 -31.13 33.19
N PRO A 271 -19.31 -32.03 33.95
CA PRO A 271 -18.93 -33.33 33.44
C PRO A 271 -20.13 -34.15 32.95
N ALA A 272 -19.91 -35.04 31.98
CA ALA A 272 -20.95 -35.91 31.45
C ALA A 272 -21.68 -36.67 32.58
N GLY A 273 -23.01 -36.53 32.63
CA GLY A 273 -23.84 -37.15 33.65
C GLY A 273 -24.03 -36.32 34.93
N THR A 274 -23.58 -35.07 34.97
CA THR A 274 -23.80 -34.13 36.09
C THR A 274 -24.53 -32.86 35.64
N THR A 275 -25.10 -32.14 36.60
CA THR A 275 -25.80 -30.86 36.40
C THR A 275 -25.61 -29.96 37.61
N TYR A 276 -25.52 -28.66 37.42
CA TYR A 276 -25.52 -27.72 38.54
C TYR A 276 -26.95 -27.51 39.04
N GLN A 277 -27.12 -27.43 40.36
CA GLN A 277 -28.43 -27.22 40.98
C GLN A 277 -28.38 -26.03 41.95
N LEU A 278 -29.29 -25.09 41.76
CA LEU A 278 -29.49 -23.93 42.64
C LEU A 278 -30.44 -24.28 43.78
N TRP A 279 -30.04 -23.92 44.99
CA TRP A 279 -30.76 -24.15 46.23
C TRP A 279 -31.10 -22.84 46.92
N ALA A 280 -32.32 -22.76 47.47
CA ALA A 280 -32.71 -21.75 48.45
C ALA A 280 -32.79 -22.42 49.83
N ILE A 281 -32.05 -21.88 50.80
CA ILE A 281 -31.85 -22.48 52.11
C ILE A 281 -32.45 -21.57 53.19
N HIS A 282 -33.33 -22.16 53.99
CA HIS A 282 -33.96 -21.55 55.16
C HIS A 282 -33.71 -22.48 56.33
N ASP A 283 -34.68 -23.35 56.66
CA ASP A 283 -34.51 -24.48 57.58
C ASP A 283 -34.06 -25.75 56.82
N LYS A 284 -34.52 -25.92 55.58
CA LYS A 284 -34.14 -27.03 54.70
C LYS A 284 -33.82 -26.51 53.29
N PRO A 285 -32.88 -27.15 52.55
CA PRO A 285 -32.59 -26.79 51.17
C PRO A 285 -33.78 -27.12 50.27
N VAL A 286 -34.22 -26.14 49.49
CA VAL A 286 -35.25 -26.32 48.46
C VAL A 286 -34.62 -26.10 47.10
N SER A 287 -34.80 -27.07 46.19
CA SER A 287 -34.33 -26.97 44.81
C SER A 287 -35.10 -25.87 44.07
N ILE A 288 -34.36 -24.91 43.54
CA ILE A 288 -34.90 -23.81 42.71
C ILE A 288 -34.83 -24.19 41.24
N GLY A 289 -33.76 -24.86 40.79
CA GLY A 289 -33.65 -25.33 39.42
C GLY A 289 -32.27 -25.91 39.10
N THR A 290 -32.17 -26.59 37.96
CA THR A 290 -30.91 -27.18 37.46
C THR A 290 -30.48 -26.54 36.16
N PHE A 291 -29.18 -26.46 35.93
CA PHE A 291 -28.58 -25.89 34.72
C PHE A 291 -27.24 -26.56 34.41
N ASN A 292 -26.78 -26.45 33.17
CA ASN A 292 -25.49 -26.99 32.75
C ASN A 292 -24.57 -25.86 32.30
N MET A 293 -23.27 -26.10 32.39
CA MET A 293 -22.22 -25.19 31.95
C MET A 293 -21.48 -25.80 30.76
N ASP A 294 -21.49 -25.12 29.63
CA ASP A 294 -20.67 -25.48 28.46
C ASP A 294 -19.37 -24.66 28.49
N SER A 295 -18.27 -25.24 28.01
CA SER A 295 -16.92 -24.66 28.06
C SER A 295 -16.86 -23.16 27.64
N GLY A 296 -16.36 -22.32 28.55
CA GLY A 296 -16.01 -20.92 28.29
C GLY A 296 -17.15 -19.91 28.23
N LYS A 297 -18.40 -20.29 28.54
CA LYS A 297 -19.57 -19.39 28.52
C LYS A 297 -20.10 -19.07 29.91
N ALA A 298 -20.81 -17.96 30.04
CA ALA A 298 -21.64 -17.69 31.20
C ALA A 298 -22.88 -18.60 31.17
N ALA A 299 -23.26 -19.21 32.28
CA ALA A 299 -24.52 -19.94 32.36
C ALA A 299 -25.65 -19.05 32.87
N HIS A 300 -26.80 -19.32 32.29
CA HIS A 300 -28.05 -18.66 32.57
C HIS A 300 -29.07 -19.71 33.02
N LEU A 301 -29.75 -19.45 34.13
CA LEU A 301 -30.91 -20.23 34.54
C LEU A 301 -32.07 -19.29 34.80
N LEU A 302 -33.11 -19.37 33.98
CA LEU A 302 -34.40 -18.74 34.25
C LEU A 302 -35.33 -19.75 34.93
N VAL A 303 -35.67 -19.48 36.17
CA VAL A 303 -36.73 -20.20 36.89
C VAL A 303 -37.98 -19.36 36.88
N LYS A 304 -39.00 -19.85 36.16
CA LYS A 304 -40.25 -19.12 35.91
C LYS A 304 -41.15 -18.97 37.14
N LYS A 305 -40.98 -19.83 38.16
CA LYS A 305 -41.73 -19.78 39.44
C LYS A 305 -40.86 -20.30 40.59
N ALA A 306 -40.43 -19.40 41.46
CA ALA A 306 -39.68 -19.74 42.67
C ALA A 306 -40.28 -19.00 43.88
N PRO A 307 -41.42 -19.46 44.42
CA PRO A 307 -42.07 -18.82 45.57
C PRO A 307 -41.17 -18.85 46.81
N SER A 308 -40.38 -19.91 46.99
CA SER A 308 -39.45 -20.09 48.11
C SER A 308 -38.19 -19.23 48.03
N PHE A 309 -38.09 -18.27 47.10
CA PHE A 309 -36.93 -17.39 47.02
C PHE A 309 -36.95 -16.31 48.11
N VAL A 310 -38.14 -15.80 48.47
CA VAL A 310 -38.29 -14.62 49.35
C VAL A 310 -37.91 -14.91 50.79
N ASP A 311 -38.23 -16.10 51.27
CA ASP A 311 -38.01 -16.44 52.67
C ASP A 311 -36.53 -16.84 52.92
N ALA A 312 -35.72 -16.97 51.85
CA ALA A 312 -34.44 -17.66 51.87
C ALA A 312 -33.37 -16.81 52.52
N LYS A 313 -32.63 -17.41 53.46
CA LYS A 313 -31.50 -16.74 54.12
C LYS A 313 -30.20 -16.93 53.33
N THR A 314 -30.09 -18.05 52.63
CA THR A 314 -28.85 -18.43 51.96
C THR A 314 -29.17 -19.13 50.64
N PHE A 315 -28.35 -18.88 49.63
CA PHE A 315 -28.42 -19.57 48.35
C PHE A 315 -27.11 -20.30 48.08
N ALA A 316 -27.20 -21.47 47.45
CA ALA A 316 -26.04 -22.26 47.10
C ALA A 316 -26.23 -22.95 45.74
N VAL A 317 -25.13 -23.18 45.03
CA VAL A 317 -25.10 -24.00 43.82
C VAL A 317 -24.22 -25.20 44.06
N SER A 318 -24.74 -26.42 43.88
CA SER A 318 -23.98 -27.66 43.94
C SER A 318 -23.91 -28.36 42.58
N LEU A 319 -22.91 -29.24 42.41
CA LEU A 319 -22.82 -30.14 41.26
C LEU A 319 -23.44 -31.50 41.60
N GLU A 320 -24.59 -31.80 41.01
CA GLU A 320 -25.38 -32.99 41.29
C GLU A 320 -25.39 -33.96 40.10
N PRO A 321 -25.79 -35.23 40.27
CA PRO A 321 -26.05 -36.13 39.15
C PRO A 321 -27.16 -35.60 38.24
N SER A 322 -27.12 -35.98 36.96
CA SER A 322 -28.12 -35.60 35.96
C SER A 322 -29.54 -35.91 36.44
N GLY A 323 -30.46 -34.95 36.25
CA GLY A 323 -31.82 -34.99 36.79
C GLY A 323 -31.99 -34.28 38.15
N GLY A 324 -30.89 -33.87 38.79
CA GLY A 324 -30.90 -33.18 40.07
C GLY A 324 -31.30 -34.08 41.25
N ARG A 325 -31.35 -33.48 42.44
CA ARG A 325 -31.69 -34.17 43.68
C ARG A 325 -32.76 -33.42 44.48
N PRO A 326 -33.47 -34.10 45.39
CA PRO A 326 -34.38 -33.45 46.33
C PRO A 326 -33.64 -32.75 47.49
N GLN A 327 -32.38 -33.11 47.74
CA GLN A 327 -31.48 -32.49 48.72
C GLN A 327 -30.07 -32.40 48.14
N PRO A 328 -29.26 -31.40 48.53
CA PRO A 328 -27.90 -31.25 48.03
C PRO A 328 -27.04 -32.45 48.49
N THR A 329 -26.49 -33.19 47.53
CA THR A 329 -25.57 -34.31 47.79
C THR A 329 -24.17 -34.05 47.25
N GLY A 330 -24.06 -33.13 46.29
CA GLY A 330 -22.83 -32.74 45.63
C GLY A 330 -22.04 -31.68 46.39
N GLN A 331 -20.86 -31.39 45.86
CA GLN A 331 -20.01 -30.32 46.37
C GLN A 331 -20.59 -28.95 45.98
N ILE A 332 -20.42 -27.96 46.86
CA ILE A 332 -20.93 -26.60 46.67
C ILE A 332 -19.89 -25.77 45.93
N TYR A 333 -20.30 -25.11 44.86
CA TYR A 333 -19.46 -24.29 43.97
C TYR A 333 -19.70 -22.78 44.14
N LEU A 334 -20.95 -22.38 44.40
CA LEU A 334 -21.30 -20.99 44.67
C LEU A 334 -22.11 -20.90 45.97
N LEU A 335 -21.89 -19.85 46.74
CA LEU A 335 -22.60 -19.52 47.98
C LEU A 335 -22.99 -18.03 47.98
N SER A 336 -24.17 -17.72 48.51
CA SER A 336 -24.60 -16.32 48.67
C SER A 336 -23.76 -15.61 49.70
N GLN A 337 -23.34 -14.39 49.38
CA GLN A 337 -22.74 -13.48 50.36
C GLN A 337 -23.85 -12.83 51.20
N SER A 338 -23.68 -12.84 52.52
CA SER A 338 -24.56 -12.20 53.49
C SER A 338 -24.42 -10.68 53.47
#